data_AF-A0AAD6YNL5-F1
#
_entry.id   AF-A0AAD6YNL5-F1
#
_cell.length_a   1.000
_cell.length_b   1.000
_cell.length_c   1.000
_cell.angle_alpha   90.00
_cell.angle_beta   90.00
_cell.angle_gamma   90.00
#
_symmetry.space_group_name_H-M   'P 1'
#
loop_
_entity.id
_entity.type
_entity.pdbx_description
1 polymer ?
#
loop_
_entity_poly.entity_id
_entity_poly.type
_entity_poly.pdbx_seq_one_letter_code
_entity_poly.pdbx_strand_id
1 'polypeptide(L)'
;MAGKRKATDENSGQFINVSGPPQKRPRRVAQPVTAASMMEARNEWEERQRKEAEAKAEFLAQREREEEAERRATSALRIGEVLDAVKAAGYKTLHEFLADLLATKDQHQSSQVSQTLINHGDELLDLIRARQPELVSQWISKVAAEILKEEGAKLAQLFRPPQGQGVSKTLENFSLEQILADTEYLAPTLCVLLRSLAREGADTDTRKEKRRDVDLVLSTVICMLVQTRNEKASEYQTTMSFYLLACVPG
;
A
#
# COMPACT_ATOMS: atom_id res chain seq x y z
N MET A 1 28.37 81.79 -4.27
CA MET A 1 29.65 81.03 -4.17
C MET A 1 29.30 79.57 -3.96
N ALA A 2 29.38 78.76 -5.01
CA ALA A 2 28.95 77.35 -4.97
C ALA A 2 30.19 76.45 -4.98
N GLY A 3 30.38 75.71 -3.89
CA GLY A 3 31.43 74.71 -3.74
C GLY A 3 31.20 73.53 -4.69
N LYS A 4 32.11 73.36 -5.64
CA LYS A 4 32.15 72.18 -6.51
C LYS A 4 32.71 70.99 -5.73
N ARG A 5 31.89 69.93 -5.62
CA ARG A 5 32.30 68.59 -5.16
C ARG A 5 33.42 68.08 -6.07
N LYS A 6 34.54 67.66 -5.47
CA LYS A 6 35.64 66.94 -6.13
C LYS A 6 35.12 65.55 -6.50
N ALA A 7 34.99 65.26 -7.79
CA ALA A 7 34.83 63.89 -8.27
C ALA A 7 36.20 63.20 -8.20
N THR A 8 36.29 62.14 -7.42
CA THR A 8 37.40 61.18 -7.44
C THR A 8 37.29 60.41 -8.74
N ASP A 9 38.22 60.68 -9.66
CA ASP A 9 38.37 59.96 -10.91
C ASP A 9 39.16 58.67 -10.61
N GLU A 10 38.46 57.58 -10.31
CA GLU A 10 39.03 56.22 -10.17
C GLU A 10 39.33 55.61 -11.54
N ASN A 11 39.89 56.40 -12.45
CA ASN A 11 40.54 55.87 -13.63
C ASN A 11 41.99 56.32 -13.59
N SER A 12 42.74 55.74 -12.65
CA SER A 12 44.19 55.65 -12.77
C SER A 12 44.48 54.76 -13.98
N GLY A 13 44.42 55.36 -15.17
CA GLY A 13 44.88 54.80 -16.42
C GLY A 13 46.38 54.60 -16.32
N GLN A 14 46.79 53.53 -15.65
CA GLN A 14 48.08 52.90 -15.87
C GLN A 14 48.05 52.40 -17.31
N PHE A 15 48.43 53.29 -18.23
CA PHE A 15 48.80 52.90 -19.57
C PHE A 15 49.96 51.92 -19.42
N ILE A 16 49.66 50.62 -19.57
CA ILE A 16 50.67 49.58 -19.67
C ILE A 16 51.47 49.92 -20.92
N ASN A 17 52.65 50.50 -20.72
CA ASN A 17 53.58 50.82 -21.79
C ASN A 17 54.23 49.52 -22.26
N VAL A 18 53.52 48.78 -23.13
CA VAL A 18 54.06 47.57 -23.77
C VAL A 18 54.98 48.01 -24.91
N SER A 19 56.17 48.49 -24.55
CA SER A 19 57.27 48.70 -25.49
C SER A 19 57.85 47.33 -25.86
N GLY A 20 57.16 46.63 -26.76
CA GLY A 20 57.60 45.37 -27.35
C GLY A 20 56.72 45.04 -28.56
N PRO A 21 57.25 44.41 -29.61
CA PRO A 21 56.44 44.02 -30.77
C PRO A 21 55.25 43.19 -30.29
N PRO A 22 54.03 43.40 -30.85
CA PRO A 22 52.83 42.72 -30.37
C PRO A 22 53.08 41.22 -30.35
N GLN A 23 53.06 40.61 -29.15
CA GLN A 23 53.12 39.16 -29.03
C GLN A 23 51.88 38.60 -29.74
N LYS A 24 52.09 38.10 -30.96
CA LYS A 24 51.06 37.43 -31.73
C LYS A 24 50.64 36.22 -30.92
N ARG A 25 49.43 36.26 -30.36
CA ARG A 25 48.81 35.08 -29.75
C ARG A 25 48.91 33.96 -30.79
N PRO A 26 49.40 32.77 -30.42
CA PRO A 26 49.50 31.66 -31.37
C PRO A 26 48.13 31.47 -32.03
N ARG A 27 48.11 31.51 -33.37
CA ARG A 27 46.90 31.24 -34.14
C ARG A 27 46.42 29.85 -33.72
N ARG A 28 45.21 29.73 -33.17
CA ARG A 28 44.59 28.43 -32.93
C ARG A 28 44.49 27.73 -34.28
N VAL A 29 45.33 26.74 -34.51
CA VAL A 29 45.25 25.88 -35.69
C VAL A 29 44.02 25.02 -35.49
N ALA A 30 43.04 25.13 -36.39
CA ALA A 30 41.91 24.21 -36.42
C ALA A 30 42.49 22.82 -36.72
N GLN A 31 42.50 21.93 -35.72
CA GLN A 31 42.82 20.53 -35.97
C GLN A 31 41.74 19.97 -36.91
N PRO A 32 42.11 19.16 -37.93
CA PRO A 32 41.13 18.55 -38.81
C PRO A 32 40.22 17.66 -37.96
N VAL A 33 38.93 17.99 -37.95
CA VAL A 33 37.92 17.21 -37.24
C VAL A 33 37.80 15.86 -37.95
N THR A 34 38.46 14.84 -37.40
CA THR A 34 38.36 13.46 -37.86
C THR A 34 37.16 12.79 -37.20
N ALA A 35 36.58 11.77 -37.84
CA ALA A 35 35.47 11.00 -37.27
C ALA A 35 35.79 10.41 -35.87
N ALA A 36 37.05 9.99 -35.66
CA ALA A 36 37.53 9.53 -34.36
C ALA A 36 37.51 10.65 -33.29
N SER A 37 37.98 11.86 -33.61
CA SER A 37 37.95 12.99 -32.67
C SER A 37 36.54 13.45 -32.29
N MET A 38 35.57 13.32 -33.20
CA MET A 38 34.15 13.59 -32.89
C MET A 38 33.54 12.54 -31.97
N MET A 39 33.93 11.28 -32.14
CA MET A 39 33.46 10.17 -31.31
C MET A 39 34.03 10.24 -29.88
N GLU A 40 35.32 10.57 -29.74
CA GLU A 40 35.94 10.80 -28.43
C GLU A 40 35.32 11.98 -27.69
N ALA A 41 35.14 13.12 -28.37
CA ALA A 41 34.48 14.30 -27.78
C ALA A 41 33.02 14.02 -27.38
N ARG A 42 32.31 13.19 -28.14
CA ARG A 42 30.96 12.73 -27.80
C ARG A 42 30.97 11.84 -26.55
N ASN A 43 31.87 10.86 -26.48
CA ASN A 43 31.99 9.99 -25.32
C ASN A 43 32.36 10.77 -24.04
N GLU A 44 33.29 11.72 -24.13
CA GLU A 44 33.64 12.60 -23.01
C GLU A 44 32.48 13.49 -22.57
N TRP A 45 31.68 13.98 -23.52
CA TRP A 45 30.50 14.76 -23.22
C TRP A 45 29.43 13.89 -22.54
N GLU A 46 29.20 12.68 -23.03
CA GLU A 46 28.28 11.71 -22.43
C GLU A 46 28.74 11.29 -21.01
N GLU A 47 30.03 11.06 -20.79
CA GLU A 47 30.57 10.79 -19.45
C GLU A 47 30.44 11.98 -18.50
N ARG A 48 30.69 13.21 -18.98
CA ARG A 48 30.49 14.43 -18.17
C ARG A 48 29.02 14.62 -17.83
N GLN A 49 28.12 14.42 -18.79
CA GLN A 49 26.68 14.46 -18.55
C GLN A 49 26.24 13.40 -17.55
N ARG A 50 26.79 12.18 -17.63
CA ARG A 50 26.48 11.12 -16.67
C ARG A 50 26.97 11.48 -15.26
N LYS A 51 28.21 11.94 -15.12
CA LYS A 51 28.76 12.37 -13.83
C LYS A 51 28.00 13.55 -13.22
N GLU A 52 27.59 14.53 -14.04
CA GLU A 52 26.76 15.65 -13.58
C GLU A 52 25.36 15.20 -13.18
N ALA A 53 24.77 14.25 -13.89
CA ALA A 53 23.46 13.68 -13.53
C ALA A 53 23.54 12.86 -12.24
N GLU A 54 24.57 12.03 -12.08
CA GLU A 54 24.85 11.27 -10.86
C GLU A 54 25.07 12.21 -9.67
N ALA A 55 25.93 13.23 -9.80
CA ALA A 55 26.18 14.21 -8.74
C ALA A 55 24.92 15.01 -8.36
N LYS A 56 24.07 15.38 -9.34
CA LYS A 56 22.77 16.02 -9.07
C LYS A 56 21.80 15.08 -8.35
N ALA A 57 21.74 13.81 -8.75
CA ALA A 57 20.90 12.82 -8.11
C ALA A 57 21.33 12.54 -6.67
N GLU A 58 22.64 12.43 -6.42
CA GLU A 58 23.21 12.28 -5.07
C GLU A 58 22.93 13.50 -4.20
N PHE A 59 23.10 14.72 -4.74
CA PHE A 59 22.79 15.95 -4.02
C PHE A 59 21.30 16.05 -3.65
N LEU A 60 20.40 15.72 -4.57
CA LEU A 60 18.96 15.70 -4.31
C LEU A 60 18.61 14.63 -3.27
N ALA A 61 19.15 13.42 -3.39
CA ALA A 61 18.92 12.34 -2.43
C ALA A 61 19.45 12.70 -1.04
N GLN A 62 20.58 13.40 -0.94
CA GLN A 62 21.11 13.86 0.33
C GLN A 62 20.22 14.94 0.95
N ARG A 63 19.74 15.90 0.15
CA ARG A 63 18.81 16.94 0.62
C ARG A 63 17.48 16.33 1.08
N GLU A 64 16.94 15.36 0.36
CA GLU A 64 15.72 14.63 0.77
C GLU A 64 15.93 13.89 2.09
N ARG A 65 17.07 13.23 2.29
CA ARG A 65 17.41 12.57 3.56
C ARG A 65 17.53 13.56 4.72
N GLU A 66 18.15 14.72 4.49
CA GLU A 66 18.26 15.78 5.48
C GLU A 66 16.90 16.37 5.84
N GLU A 67 16.08 16.70 4.83
CA GLU A 67 14.70 17.16 5.03
C GLU A 67 13.84 16.11 5.77
N GLU A 68 13.97 14.83 5.43
CA GLU A 68 13.30 13.74 6.15
C GLU A 68 13.79 13.62 7.59
N ALA A 69 15.09 13.74 7.84
CA ALA A 69 15.66 13.68 9.18
C ALA A 69 15.17 14.84 10.05
N GLU A 70 15.10 16.06 9.51
CA GLU A 70 14.54 17.23 10.19
C GLU A 70 13.04 17.05 10.48
N ARG A 71 12.26 16.54 9.53
CA ARG A 71 10.84 16.21 9.75
C ARG A 71 10.66 15.15 10.84
N ARG A 72 11.53 14.15 10.88
CA ARG A 72 11.50 13.11 11.93
C ARG A 72 11.87 13.69 13.30
N ALA A 73 12.91 14.53 13.37
CA ALA A 73 13.33 15.16 14.62
C ALA A 73 12.26 16.10 15.18
N THR A 74 11.67 16.94 14.33
CA THR A 74 10.57 17.83 14.72
C THR A 74 9.32 17.06 15.13
N SER A 75 8.98 15.97 14.43
CA SER A 75 7.89 15.08 14.82
C SER A 75 8.14 14.43 16.18
N ALA A 76 9.36 13.97 16.46
CA ALA A 76 9.72 13.36 17.74
C ALA A 76 9.55 14.33 18.93
N LEU A 77 9.93 15.60 18.75
CA LEU A 77 9.74 16.64 19.77
C LEU A 77 8.25 16.86 20.06
N ARG A 78 7.43 17.02 19.02
CA ARG A 78 5.97 17.20 19.17
C ARG A 78 5.32 16.02 19.87
N ILE A 79 5.73 14.79 19.53
CA ILE A 79 5.23 13.58 20.21
C ILE A 79 5.59 13.61 21.70
N GLY A 80 6.81 14.02 22.05
CA GLY A 80 7.22 14.20 23.45
C GLY A 80 6.33 15.19 24.20
N GLU A 81 6.11 16.37 23.64
CA GLU A 81 5.25 17.41 24.22
C GLU A 81 3.81 16.91 24.45
N VAL A 82 3.24 16.19 23.48
CA VAL A 82 1.89 15.62 23.61
C VAL A 82 1.85 14.56 24.71
N LEU A 83 2.85 13.69 24.79
CA LEU A 83 2.90 12.66 25.83
C LEU A 83 3.02 13.27 27.23
N ASP A 84 3.77 14.36 27.36
CA ASP A 84 3.89 15.09 28.62
C ASP A 84 2.58 15.82 28.97
N ALA A 85 1.88 16.38 27.98
CA ALA A 85 0.56 16.97 28.17
C ALA A 85 -0.48 15.92 28.61
N VAL A 86 -0.46 14.71 28.03
CA VAL A 86 -1.34 13.60 28.44
C VAL A 86 -1.11 13.21 29.90
N LYS A 87 0.16 13.13 30.33
CA LYS A 87 0.49 12.88 31.74
C LYS A 87 0.06 14.03 32.64
N ALA A 88 0.25 15.27 32.21
CA ALA A 88 -0.17 16.46 32.96
C ALA A 88 -1.70 16.54 33.10
N ALA A 89 -2.45 16.00 32.13
CA ALA A 89 -3.91 15.88 32.18
C ALA A 89 -4.39 14.77 33.14
N GLY A 90 -3.49 14.00 33.76
CA GLY A 90 -3.81 13.02 34.81
C GLY A 90 -3.80 11.56 34.36
N TYR A 91 -3.53 11.27 33.07
CA TYR A 91 -3.42 9.90 32.58
C TYR A 91 -2.09 9.27 32.99
N LYS A 92 -2.11 8.04 33.56
CA LYS A 92 -0.88 7.37 34.01
C LYS A 92 -0.09 6.77 32.86
N THR A 93 -0.80 6.35 31.82
CA THR A 93 -0.21 5.70 30.65
C THR A 93 -0.90 6.17 29.37
N LEU A 94 -0.19 6.10 28.24
CA LEU A 94 -0.78 6.34 26.93
C LEU A 94 -1.93 5.37 26.62
N HIS A 95 -1.86 4.14 27.14
CA HIS A 95 -2.92 3.15 26.97
C HIS A 95 -4.24 3.62 27.57
N GLU A 96 -4.22 4.15 28.80
CA GLU A 96 -5.42 4.67 29.48
C GLU A 96 -6.06 5.82 28.69
N PHE A 97 -5.23 6.75 28.21
CA PHE A 97 -5.69 7.83 27.34
C PHE A 97 -6.34 7.32 26.05
N LEU A 98 -5.67 6.39 25.33
CA LEU A 98 -6.20 5.84 24.09
C LEU A 98 -7.47 5.03 24.31
N ALA A 99 -7.56 4.28 25.41
CA ALA A 99 -8.75 3.52 25.78
C ALA A 99 -9.95 4.46 26.02
N ASP A 100 -9.76 5.52 26.80
CA ASP A 100 -10.81 6.52 27.06
C ASP A 100 -11.19 7.32 25.81
N LEU A 101 -10.20 7.67 24.97
CA LEU A 101 -10.45 8.36 23.71
C LEU A 101 -11.30 7.53 22.75
N LEU A 102 -10.98 6.24 22.60
CA LEU A 102 -11.71 5.32 21.72
C LEU A 102 -13.06 4.90 22.30
N ALA A 103 -13.22 4.92 23.63
CA ALA A 103 -14.46 4.58 24.33
C ALA A 103 -15.30 5.80 24.74
N THR A 104 -14.92 7.00 24.32
CA THR A 104 -15.59 8.24 24.74
C THR A 104 -17.07 8.25 24.36
N LYS A 105 -17.91 8.70 25.29
CA LYS A 105 -19.35 8.89 25.08
C LYS A 105 -19.71 10.33 24.75
N ASP A 106 -18.74 11.24 24.77
CA ASP A 106 -18.96 12.62 24.34
C ASP A 106 -19.23 12.63 22.83
N GLN A 107 -20.33 13.28 22.42
CA GLN A 107 -20.79 13.24 21.04
C GLN A 107 -19.79 13.89 20.07
N HIS A 108 -19.16 14.98 20.49
CA HIS A 108 -18.24 15.71 19.63
C HIS A 108 -16.93 14.93 19.45
N GLN A 109 -16.35 14.45 20.56
CA GLN A 109 -15.12 13.65 20.53
C GLN A 109 -15.35 12.32 19.80
N SER A 110 -16.45 11.63 20.07
CA SER A 110 -16.79 10.37 19.41
C SER A 110 -16.94 10.54 17.89
N SER A 111 -17.60 11.61 17.45
CA SER A 111 -17.70 11.93 16.02
C SER A 111 -16.34 12.22 15.40
N GLN A 112 -15.47 12.95 16.09
CA GLN A 112 -14.14 13.26 15.60
C GLN A 112 -13.28 12.00 15.46
N VAL A 113 -13.25 11.17 16.50
CA VAL A 113 -12.51 9.90 16.52
C VAL A 113 -13.03 8.97 15.42
N SER A 114 -14.36 8.85 15.27
CA SER A 114 -14.96 8.02 14.22
C SER A 114 -14.56 8.50 12.83
N GLN A 115 -14.60 9.81 12.58
CA GLN A 115 -14.19 10.38 11.29
C GLN A 115 -12.71 10.13 10.98
N THR A 116 -11.85 10.23 12.00
CA THR A 116 -10.42 9.90 11.85
C THR A 116 -10.22 8.42 11.53
N LEU A 117 -10.93 7.51 12.21
CA LEU A 117 -10.81 6.08 11.95
C LEU A 117 -11.39 5.67 10.59
N ILE A 118 -12.43 6.35 10.10
CA ILE A 118 -12.98 6.09 8.76
C ILE A 118 -11.98 6.50 7.68
N ASN A 119 -11.28 7.64 7.85
CA ASN A 119 -10.41 8.19 6.82
C ASN A 119 -8.96 7.70 6.88
N HIS A 120 -8.47 7.37 8.07
CA HIS A 120 -7.06 7.02 8.32
C HIS A 120 -6.89 5.76 9.17
N GLY A 121 -7.98 5.02 9.42
CA GLY A 121 -7.92 3.84 10.28
C GLY A 121 -7.10 2.70 9.70
N ASP A 122 -7.13 2.52 8.38
CA ASP A 122 -6.29 1.57 7.66
C ASP A 122 -4.79 1.90 7.83
N GLU A 123 -4.40 3.15 7.59
CA GLU A 123 -3.03 3.63 7.80
C GLU A 123 -2.58 3.42 9.26
N LEU A 124 -3.46 3.71 10.24
CA LEU A 124 -3.18 3.50 11.65
C LEU A 124 -2.98 2.01 11.99
N LEU A 125 -3.84 1.14 11.47
CA LEU A 125 -3.72 -0.31 11.67
C LEU A 125 -2.45 -0.86 11.02
N ASP A 126 -2.06 -0.35 9.86
CA ASP A 126 -0.81 -0.71 9.20
C ASP A 126 0.42 -0.24 9.99
N LEU A 127 0.38 0.96 10.58
CA LEU A 127 1.44 1.44 11.46
C LEU A 127 1.56 0.59 12.74
N ILE A 128 0.44 0.15 13.31
CA ILE A 128 0.43 -0.76 14.47
C ILE A 128 1.01 -2.12 14.07
N ARG A 129 0.58 -2.65 12.92
CA ARG A 129 1.10 -3.91 12.35
C ARG A 129 2.59 -3.84 12.05
N ALA A 130 3.08 -2.74 11.50
CA ALA A 130 4.50 -2.54 11.20
C ALA A 130 5.36 -2.54 12.47
N ARG A 131 4.80 -2.08 13.61
CA ARG A 131 5.52 -2.07 14.90
C ARG A 131 5.48 -3.41 15.63
N GLN A 132 4.38 -4.16 15.53
CA GLN A 132 4.16 -5.43 16.23
C GLN A 132 3.44 -6.43 15.31
N PRO A 133 4.12 -6.97 14.29
CA PRO A 133 3.48 -7.78 13.27
C PRO A 133 2.90 -9.09 13.84
N GLU A 134 3.63 -9.77 14.73
CA GLU A 134 3.18 -11.05 15.28
C GLU A 134 1.94 -10.89 16.16
N LEU A 135 1.90 -9.86 17.02
CA LEU A 135 0.78 -9.60 17.91
C LEU A 135 -0.48 -9.28 17.09
N VAL A 136 -0.35 -8.41 16.08
CA VAL A 136 -1.47 -8.02 15.23
C VAL A 136 -1.94 -9.20 14.38
N SER A 137 -1.03 -10.00 13.81
CA SER A 137 -1.40 -11.21 13.06
C SER A 137 -2.16 -12.20 13.93
N GLN A 138 -1.73 -12.47 15.17
CA GLN A 138 -2.45 -13.34 16.09
C GLN A 138 -3.83 -12.80 16.44
N TRP A 139 -3.93 -11.48 16.70
CA TRP A 139 -5.21 -10.83 16.98
C TRP A 139 -6.16 -10.90 15.78
N ILE A 140 -5.69 -10.57 14.57
CA ILE A 140 -6.47 -10.67 13.32
C ILE A 140 -6.94 -12.10 13.12
N SER A 141 -6.06 -13.11 13.30
CA SER A 141 -6.45 -14.52 13.17
C SER A 141 -7.56 -14.89 14.15
N LYS A 142 -7.49 -14.40 15.40
CA LYS A 142 -8.53 -14.66 16.40
C LYS A 142 -9.86 -14.01 15.99
N VAL A 143 -9.85 -12.73 15.61
CA VAL A 143 -11.06 -12.00 15.20
C VAL A 143 -11.67 -12.63 13.95
N ALA A 144 -10.85 -12.93 12.93
CA ALA A 144 -11.29 -13.60 11.72
C ALA A 144 -11.88 -14.99 12.01
N ALA A 145 -11.29 -15.76 12.91
CA ALA A 145 -11.82 -17.06 13.31
C ALA A 145 -13.19 -16.96 13.99
N GLU A 146 -13.42 -15.95 14.82
CA GLU A 146 -14.71 -15.69 15.45
C GLU A 146 -15.79 -15.36 14.40
N ILE A 147 -15.49 -14.43 13.49
CA ILE A 147 -16.39 -14.05 12.38
C ILE A 147 -16.71 -15.28 11.51
N LEU A 148 -15.69 -16.03 11.06
CA LEU A 148 -15.88 -17.21 10.22
C LEU A 148 -16.63 -18.33 10.95
N LYS A 149 -16.47 -18.45 12.27
CA LYS A 149 -17.23 -19.41 13.08
C LYS A 149 -18.72 -19.07 13.09
N GLU A 150 -19.08 -17.80 13.22
CA GLU A 150 -20.47 -17.33 13.17
C GLU A 150 -21.08 -17.48 11.77
N GLU A 151 -20.38 -16.98 10.75
CA GLU A 151 -20.81 -17.08 9.35
C GLU A 151 -21.02 -18.55 8.95
N GLY A 152 -20.04 -19.43 9.23
CA GLY A 152 -20.17 -20.84 8.90
C GLY A 152 -21.26 -21.57 9.72
N ALA A 153 -21.67 -21.06 10.89
CA ALA A 153 -22.81 -21.62 11.63
C ALA A 153 -24.13 -21.30 10.93
N LYS A 154 -24.26 -20.08 10.39
CA LYS A 154 -25.42 -19.68 9.57
C LYS A 154 -25.48 -20.51 8.28
N LEU A 155 -24.35 -20.69 7.61
CA LEU A 155 -24.28 -21.56 6.42
C LEU A 155 -24.66 -23.01 6.75
N ALA A 156 -24.15 -23.57 7.85
CA ALA A 156 -24.51 -24.94 8.25
C ALA A 156 -26.01 -25.12 8.51
N GLN A 157 -26.72 -24.07 8.93
CA GLN A 157 -28.18 -24.09 9.07
C GLN A 157 -28.87 -24.02 7.71
N LEU A 158 -28.41 -23.15 6.80
CA LEU A 158 -28.95 -23.02 5.44
C LEU A 158 -28.91 -24.36 4.69
N PHE A 159 -27.75 -25.03 4.71
CA PHE A 159 -27.55 -26.29 3.99
C PHE A 159 -28.06 -27.52 4.76
N ARG A 160 -28.80 -27.34 5.86
CA ARG A 160 -29.41 -28.46 6.58
C ARG A 160 -30.68 -28.89 5.83
N PRO A 161 -30.77 -30.15 5.38
CA PRO A 161 -31.98 -30.61 4.71
C PRO A 161 -33.18 -30.54 5.66
N PRO A 162 -34.37 -30.14 5.19
CA PRO A 162 -35.60 -30.17 5.98
C PRO A 162 -35.86 -31.60 6.46
N GLN A 163 -36.23 -31.76 7.73
CA GLN A 163 -36.47 -33.08 8.31
C GLN A 163 -37.59 -33.80 7.51
N GLY A 164 -37.27 -34.96 6.93
CA GLY A 164 -38.22 -35.78 6.18
C GLY A 164 -38.27 -35.55 4.67
N GLN A 165 -37.44 -34.66 4.09
CA GLN A 165 -37.30 -34.58 2.63
C GLN A 165 -36.32 -35.63 2.10
N GLY A 166 -36.72 -36.34 1.05
CA GLY A 166 -35.84 -37.24 0.31
C GLY A 166 -34.85 -36.46 -0.56
N VAL A 167 -33.63 -36.99 -0.67
CA VAL A 167 -32.47 -36.41 -1.40
C VAL A 167 -32.85 -35.91 -2.80
N SER A 168 -33.69 -36.65 -3.54
CA SER A 168 -34.12 -36.27 -4.89
C SER A 168 -34.89 -34.94 -4.96
N LYS A 169 -35.77 -34.66 -3.99
CA LYS A 169 -36.53 -33.39 -3.95
C LYS A 169 -35.65 -32.21 -3.59
N THR A 170 -34.61 -32.43 -2.80
CA THR A 170 -33.62 -31.40 -2.45
C THR A 170 -32.69 -31.09 -3.63
N LEU A 171 -32.42 -32.07 -4.50
CA LEU A 171 -31.70 -31.85 -5.78
C LEU A 171 -32.58 -31.11 -6.81
N GLU A 172 -33.87 -31.43 -6.91
CA GLU A 172 -34.79 -30.77 -7.84
C GLU A 172 -34.98 -29.28 -7.54
N ASN A 173 -34.94 -28.89 -6.26
CA ASN A 173 -35.05 -27.49 -5.82
C ASN A 173 -33.70 -26.76 -5.75
N PHE A 174 -32.61 -27.43 -6.14
CA PHE A 174 -31.28 -26.86 -6.02
C PHE A 174 -31.04 -25.81 -7.12
N SER A 175 -30.68 -24.60 -6.69
CA SER A 175 -30.20 -23.54 -7.58
C SER A 175 -28.88 -23.00 -7.05
N LEU A 176 -27.85 -23.09 -7.90
CA LEU A 176 -26.51 -22.58 -7.58
C LEU A 176 -26.53 -21.06 -7.36
N GLU A 177 -27.26 -20.33 -8.20
CA GLU A 177 -27.41 -18.88 -8.11
C GLU A 177 -28.05 -18.46 -6.78
N GLN A 178 -29.11 -19.18 -6.36
CA GLN A 178 -29.79 -18.89 -5.10
C GLN A 178 -28.86 -19.17 -3.91
N ILE A 179 -28.12 -20.28 -3.94
CA ILE A 179 -27.21 -20.66 -2.87
C ILE A 179 -26.05 -19.66 -2.74
N LEU A 180 -25.53 -19.17 -3.86
CA LEU A 180 -24.49 -18.15 -3.86
C LEU A 180 -25.04 -16.83 -3.30
N ALA A 181 -26.22 -16.39 -3.74
CA ALA A 181 -26.87 -15.20 -3.20
C ALA A 181 -27.11 -15.30 -1.67
N ASP A 182 -27.65 -16.43 -1.22
CA ASP A 182 -27.89 -16.68 0.21
C ASP A 182 -26.58 -16.77 1.00
N THR A 183 -25.53 -17.33 0.39
CA THR A 183 -24.20 -17.41 1.03
C THR A 183 -23.53 -16.04 1.11
N GLU A 184 -23.63 -15.20 0.09
CA GLU A 184 -23.12 -13.83 0.15
C GLU A 184 -23.81 -13.00 1.24
N TYR A 185 -25.10 -13.25 1.47
CA TYR A 185 -25.84 -12.60 2.54
C TYR A 185 -25.46 -13.13 3.93
N LEU A 186 -25.30 -14.44 4.09
CA LEU A 186 -25.06 -15.07 5.40
C LEU A 186 -23.58 -15.13 5.82
N ALA A 187 -22.67 -15.15 4.86
CA ALA A 187 -21.22 -15.26 5.04
C ALA A 187 -20.42 -14.31 4.13
N PRO A 188 -20.65 -12.99 4.24
CA PRO A 188 -20.01 -12.01 3.36
C PRO A 188 -18.49 -11.99 3.50
N THR A 189 -17.95 -12.17 4.71
CA THR A 189 -16.49 -12.12 4.95
C THR A 189 -15.81 -13.31 4.28
N LEU A 190 -16.36 -14.52 4.45
CA LEU A 190 -15.89 -15.71 3.76
C LEU A 190 -15.90 -15.53 2.23
N CYS A 191 -16.98 -14.98 1.66
CA CYS A 191 -17.08 -14.73 0.22
C CYS A 191 -16.02 -13.73 -0.27
N VAL A 192 -15.78 -12.64 0.45
CA VAL A 192 -14.75 -11.65 0.10
C VAL A 192 -13.35 -12.28 0.14
N LEU A 193 -13.04 -13.03 1.20
CA LEU A 193 -11.74 -13.72 1.35
C LEU A 193 -11.50 -14.75 0.26
N LEU A 194 -12.49 -15.58 -0.06
CA LEU A 194 -12.34 -16.58 -1.10
C LEU A 194 -12.23 -15.93 -2.49
N ARG A 195 -12.94 -14.82 -2.73
CA ARG A 195 -12.82 -14.04 -3.97
C ARG A 195 -11.47 -13.37 -4.12
N SER A 196 -10.88 -12.84 -3.04
CA SER A 196 -9.54 -12.27 -3.09
C SER A 196 -8.50 -13.35 -3.40
N LEU A 197 -8.58 -14.51 -2.74
CA LEU A 197 -7.69 -15.65 -3.00
C LEU A 197 -7.83 -16.21 -4.43
N ALA A 198 -9.04 -16.24 -4.97
CA ALA A 198 -9.28 -16.71 -6.34
C ALA A 198 -8.69 -15.75 -7.41
N ARG A 199 -8.52 -14.46 -7.08
CA ARG A 199 -8.00 -13.43 -7.99
C ARG A 199 -6.47 -13.30 -7.92
N GLU A 200 -5.85 -13.65 -6.80
CA GLU A 200 -4.41 -13.46 -6.51
C GLU A 200 -3.45 -14.33 -7.36
N GLY A 201 -3.95 -14.98 -8.42
CA GLY A 201 -3.14 -15.75 -9.38
C GLY A 201 -3.56 -15.56 -10.84
N ALA A 202 -4.40 -14.56 -11.16
CA ALA A 202 -4.88 -14.30 -12.51
C ALA A 202 -3.97 -13.37 -13.34
N ASP A 203 -2.87 -12.90 -12.76
CA ASP A 203 -1.97 -11.92 -13.37
C ASP A 203 -0.64 -12.56 -13.79
N THR A 204 -0.69 -13.41 -14.81
CA THR A 204 0.38 -13.68 -15.80
C THR A 204 -0.11 -14.78 -16.74
N ASP A 205 -0.91 -14.43 -17.74
CA ASP A 205 -0.72 -14.89 -19.13
C ASP A 205 -1.98 -14.64 -19.98
N THR A 206 -1.80 -13.77 -20.96
CA THR A 206 -2.60 -13.66 -22.17
C THR A 206 -2.62 -14.99 -22.94
N ARG A 207 -3.49 -15.94 -22.59
CA ARG A 207 -4.12 -16.92 -23.51
C ARG A 207 -5.05 -17.88 -22.78
N LYS A 208 -6.29 -17.97 -23.28
CA LYS A 208 -7.37 -18.92 -22.93
C LYS A 208 -8.29 -18.47 -21.80
N GLU A 209 -9.13 -17.50 -22.11
CA GLU A 209 -10.47 -17.37 -21.54
C GLU A 209 -11.25 -18.68 -21.72
N LYS A 210 -11.11 -19.62 -20.76
CA LYS A 210 -12.11 -20.68 -20.54
C LYS A 210 -12.03 -21.43 -19.21
N ARG A 211 -11.22 -21.04 -18.22
CA ARG A 211 -10.67 -22.08 -17.31
C ARG A 211 -11.02 -22.10 -15.83
N ARG A 212 -11.87 -21.22 -15.29
CA ARG A 212 -12.49 -21.46 -13.98
C ARG A 212 -13.69 -20.55 -13.80
N ASP A 213 -14.87 -21.15 -13.65
CA ASP A 213 -16.00 -20.41 -13.10
C ASP A 213 -15.70 -20.18 -11.61
N VAL A 214 -15.39 -18.91 -11.27
CA VAL A 214 -15.02 -18.52 -9.91
C VAL A 214 -16.17 -18.84 -8.96
N ASP A 215 -17.41 -18.70 -9.40
CA ASP A 215 -18.60 -18.96 -8.59
C ASP A 215 -18.81 -20.46 -8.34
N LEU A 216 -18.43 -21.31 -9.30
CA LEU A 216 -18.39 -22.77 -9.10
C LEU A 216 -17.31 -23.18 -8.11
N VAL A 217 -16.13 -22.56 -8.15
CA VAL A 217 -15.05 -22.82 -7.18
C VAL A 217 -15.46 -22.36 -5.78
N LEU A 218 -16.05 -21.16 -5.68
CA LEU A 218 -16.55 -20.60 -4.42
C LEU A 218 -17.60 -21.50 -3.79
N SER A 219 -18.65 -21.86 -4.53
CA SER A 219 -19.72 -22.74 -4.05
C SER A 219 -19.17 -24.10 -3.60
N THR A 220 -18.24 -24.68 -4.36
CA THR A 220 -17.60 -25.96 -3.99
C THR A 220 -16.84 -25.84 -2.65
N VAL A 221 -16.02 -24.80 -2.48
CA VAL A 221 -15.26 -24.57 -1.23
C VAL A 221 -16.21 -24.33 -0.05
N ILE A 222 -17.28 -23.55 -0.26
CA ILE A 222 -18.32 -23.31 0.75
C ILE A 222 -18.99 -24.63 1.14
N CYS A 223 -19.40 -25.46 0.18
CA CYS A 223 -20.02 -26.75 0.44
C CYS A 223 -19.09 -27.68 1.24
N MET A 224 -17.80 -27.73 0.91
CA MET A 224 -16.81 -28.49 1.66
C MET A 224 -16.64 -27.97 3.09
N LEU A 225 -16.57 -26.64 3.28
CA LEU A 225 -16.47 -26.05 4.61
C LEU A 225 -17.69 -26.38 5.47
N VAL A 226 -18.89 -26.36 4.88
CA VAL A 226 -20.12 -26.74 5.58
C VAL A 226 -20.12 -28.23 5.94
N GLN A 227 -19.63 -29.09 5.05
CA GLN A 227 -19.51 -30.52 5.29
C GLN A 227 -18.61 -30.83 6.50
N THR A 228 -17.50 -30.10 6.67
CA THR A 228 -16.60 -30.28 7.84
C THR A 228 -17.27 -29.92 9.18
N ARG A 229 -18.38 -29.17 9.17
CA ARG A 229 -19.08 -28.72 10.38
C ARG A 229 -20.34 -29.52 10.71
N ASN A 230 -20.81 -30.39 9.81
CA ASN A 230 -22.09 -31.09 9.98
C ASN A 230 -21.97 -32.58 9.67
N GLU A 231 -21.72 -33.40 10.69
CA GLU A 231 -21.60 -34.87 10.58
C GLU A 231 -22.87 -35.54 10.03
N LYS A 232 -24.04 -34.89 10.13
CA LYS A 232 -25.33 -35.43 9.65
C LYS A 232 -25.74 -34.94 8.25
N ALA A 233 -24.95 -34.07 7.64
CA ALA A 233 -25.19 -33.64 6.26
C ALA A 233 -24.41 -34.48 5.22
N SER A 234 -23.91 -35.63 5.67
CA SER A 234 -22.80 -36.40 5.10
C SER A 234 -23.08 -37.18 3.82
N GLU A 235 -24.31 -37.22 3.30
CA GLU A 235 -24.58 -37.88 2.01
C GLU A 235 -24.93 -36.85 0.94
N TYR A 236 -25.85 -35.92 1.21
CA TYR A 236 -26.25 -34.88 0.25
C TYR A 236 -25.13 -33.86 0.00
N GLN A 237 -24.52 -33.30 1.06
CA GLN A 237 -23.44 -32.31 0.88
C GLN A 237 -22.17 -32.94 0.32
N THR A 238 -21.91 -34.21 0.65
CA THR A 238 -20.80 -35.00 0.10
C THR A 238 -21.02 -35.29 -1.39
N THR A 239 -22.21 -35.75 -1.78
CA THR A 239 -22.56 -36.00 -3.18
C THR A 239 -22.57 -34.71 -3.99
N MET A 240 -23.07 -33.61 -3.41
CA MET A 240 -23.05 -32.28 -4.04
C MET A 240 -21.63 -31.74 -4.19
N SER A 241 -20.78 -31.86 -3.16
CA SER A 241 -19.38 -31.44 -3.24
C SER A 241 -18.61 -32.26 -4.27
N PHE A 242 -18.87 -33.57 -4.38
CA PHE A 242 -18.30 -34.41 -5.44
C PHE A 242 -18.84 -34.09 -6.83
N TYR A 243 -20.14 -33.80 -6.96
CA TYR A 243 -20.77 -33.40 -8.23
C TYR A 243 -20.21 -32.07 -8.73
N LEU A 244 -20.18 -31.05 -7.87
CA LEU A 244 -19.62 -29.74 -8.20
C LEU A 244 -18.12 -29.83 -8.52
N LEU A 245 -17.36 -30.65 -7.79
CA LEU A 245 -15.94 -30.89 -8.05
C LEU A 245 -15.71 -31.65 -9.37
N ALA A 246 -16.60 -32.57 -9.74
CA ALA A 246 -16.58 -33.25 -11.03
C ALA A 246 -16.99 -32.32 -12.20
N CYS A 247 -17.79 -31.28 -11.92
CA CYS A 247 -18.20 -30.26 -12.88
C CYS A 247 -17.15 -29.14 -13.06
N VAL A 248 -16.09 -29.07 -12.25
CA VAL A 248 -14.95 -28.17 -12.50
C VAL A 248 -14.13 -28.74 -13.67
N PRO A 249 -14.15 -28.12 -14.86
CA PRO A 249 -13.37 -28.62 -15.99
C PRO A 249 -11.87 -28.38 -15.73
N GLY A 250 -11.04 -29.40 -15.97
CA GLY A 250 -9.57 -29.30 -15.97
C GLY A 250 -8.97 -28.55 -17.18
#